data_AF-A0A699SK90-F1
#
_entry.id   AF-A0A699SK90-F1
#
_cell.length_a   1.000
_cell.length_b   1.000
_cell.length_c   1.000
_cell.angle_alpha   90.00
_cell.angle_beta   90.00
_cell.angle_gamma   90.00
#
_symmetry.space_group_name_H-M   'P 1'
#
loop_
_entity.id
_entity.type
_entity.pdbx_description
1 polymer ?
#
loop_
_entity_poly.entity_id
_entity_poly.type
_entity_poly.pdbx_seq_one_letter_code
_entity_poly.pdbx_strand_id
1 'polypeptide(L)' 'MNTDHNLCKIIQNGNSKKSLGRDSKGGIIILPPVSFEEYIAIQRETKARTLLLQSLPEDHMVDFHHLDDAREIWLAVKA' A
#
# COMPACT_ATOMS: atom_id res chain seq x y z
N MET A 1 -9.86 21.71 5.82
CA MET A 1 -9.01 20.57 5.44
C MET A 1 -8.57 19.83 6.69
N ASN A 2 -9.07 18.61 6.88
CA ASN A 2 -8.66 17.70 7.95
C ASN A 2 -9.04 16.25 7.55
N THR A 3 -8.78 15.87 6.30
CA THR A 3 -9.22 14.58 5.77
C THR A 3 -8.22 13.49 6.15
N ASP A 4 -6.91 13.80 6.18
CA ASP A 4 -5.85 12.85 6.52
C ASP A 4 -5.90 12.36 7.98
N HIS A 5 -6.17 13.25 8.96
CA HIS A 5 -6.25 12.83 10.36
C HIS A 5 -7.46 11.93 10.63
N ASN A 6 -8.59 12.20 9.97
CA ASN A 6 -9.81 11.42 10.12
C ASN A 6 -9.68 10.04 9.44
N LEU A 7 -9.01 9.96 8.29
CA LEU A 7 -8.74 8.69 7.62
C LEU A 7 -7.79 7.80 8.45
N CYS A 8 -6.74 8.40 9.02
CA CYS A 8 -5.77 7.70 9.87
C CYS A 8 -6.43 7.13 11.14
N LYS A 9 -7.35 7.87 11.77
CA LYS A 9 -8.15 7.39 12.90
C LYS A 9 -9.10 6.25 12.54
N ILE A 10 -9.75 6.31 11.38
CA ILE A 10 -10.65 5.24 10.91
C ILE A 10 -9.86 3.93 10.68
N ILE A 11 -8.64 4.03 10.13
CA ILE A 11 -7.78 2.87 9.89
C ILE A 11 -7.19 2.31 11.19
N GLN A 12 -6.75 3.16 12.12
CA GLN A 12 -6.32 2.70 13.46
C GLN A 12 -7.47 2.02 14.23
N ASN A 13 -8.68 2.57 14.18
CA ASN A 13 -9.87 1.91 14.76
C ASN A 13 -10.33 0.68 13.96
N GLY A 14 -10.02 0.62 12.66
CA GLY A 14 -10.26 -0.53 11.80
C GLY A 14 -9.30 -1.69 12.09
N ASN A 15 -8.03 -1.40 12.38
CA ASN A 15 -7.00 -2.36 12.78
C ASN A 15 -7.08 -2.74 14.27
N SER A 16 -7.77 -1.95 15.12
CA SER A 16 -8.09 -2.37 16.50
C SER A 16 -9.19 -3.43 16.53
N LYS A 17 -10.05 -3.49 15.51
CA LYS A 17 -10.86 -4.68 15.21
C LYS A 17 -9.95 -5.70 14.53
N LYS A 18 -9.68 -6.81 15.21
CA LYS A 18 -8.99 -8.00 14.69
C LYS A 18 -9.38 -8.24 13.22
N SER A 19 -8.47 -7.95 12.29
CA SER A 19 -8.71 -8.22 10.87
C SER A 19 -8.76 -9.74 10.69
N LEU A 20 -9.80 -10.20 9.98
CA LEU A 20 -10.10 -11.61 9.83
C LEU A 20 -9.59 -12.06 8.45
N GLY A 21 -8.53 -12.87 8.44
CA GLY A 21 -8.05 -13.56 7.24
C GLY A 21 -8.65 -14.95 7.11
N ARG A 22 -8.35 -15.61 5.99
CA ARG A 22 -8.66 -17.03 5.79
C ARG A 22 -7.37 -17.77 5.43
N ASP A 23 -7.09 -18.89 6.11
CA ASP A 23 -5.94 -19.73 5.80
C ASP A 23 -6.16 -20.58 4.54
N SER A 24 -5.13 -21.31 4.11
CA SER A 24 -5.17 -22.19 2.93
C SER A 24 -6.15 -23.36 3.05
N LYS A 25 -6.69 -23.61 4.24
CA LYS A 25 -7.69 -24.66 4.53
C LYS A 25 -9.08 -24.06 4.77
N GLY A 26 -9.26 -22.75 4.57
CA GLY A 26 -10.52 -22.07 4.77
C GLY A 26 -10.81 -21.66 6.22
N GLY A 27 -9.87 -21.90 7.14
CA GLY A 27 -9.97 -21.51 8.54
C GLY A 27 -9.83 -20.00 8.73
N ILE A 28 -10.55 -19.46 9.69
CA ILE A 28 -10.47 -18.05 10.06
C ILE A 28 -9.18 -17.80 10.86
N ILE A 29 -8.36 -16.85 10.41
CA ILE A 29 -7.17 -16.40 11.15
C ILE A 29 -7.30 -14.94 11.58
N ILE A 30 -6.78 -14.62 12.76
CA ILE A 30 -6.64 -13.23 13.21
C ILE A 30 -5.33 -12.71 12.63
N LEU A 31 -5.41 -11.72 11.75
CA LEU A 31 -4.24 -11.00 11.27
C LEU A 31 -3.72 -10.08 12.38
N PRO A 32 -2.40 -10.01 12.59
CA PRO A 32 -1.82 -9.07 13.54
C PRO A 32 -2.21 -7.64 13.17
N PRO A 33 -2.46 -6.75 14.15
CA PRO A 33 -2.58 -5.34 13.89
C PRO A 33 -1.29 -4.83 13.26
N VAL A 34 -1.37 -4.18 12.10
CA VAL A 34 -0.23 -3.48 11.50
C VAL A 34 0.15 -2.31 12.40
N SER A 35 1.44 -2.18 12.73
CA SER A 35 1.92 -1.07 13.56
C SER A 35 1.72 0.28 12.86
N PHE A 36 1.70 1.36 13.64
CA PHE A 36 1.61 2.71 13.06
C PHE A 36 2.78 3.01 12.11
N GLU A 37 3.98 2.53 12.44
CA GLU A 37 5.19 2.73 11.64
C GLU A 37 5.13 1.99 10.31
N GLU A 38 4.72 0.71 10.30
CA GLU A 38 4.49 -0.06 9.08
C GLU A 38 3.39 0.56 8.22
N TYR A 39 2.31 1.05 8.85
CA TYR A 39 1.25 1.75 8.12
C TYR A 39 1.78 3.00 7.42
N ILE A 40 2.55 3.83 8.12
CA ILE A 40 3.15 5.03 7.53
C ILE A 40 4.14 4.66 6.42
N ALA A 41 4.90 3.59 6.58
CA ALA A 41 5.80 3.08 5.54
C ALA A 41 5.02 2.64 4.30
N ILE A 42 3.97 1.82 4.45
CA ILE A 42 3.10 1.37 3.35
C ILE A 42 2.46 2.55 2.62
N GLN A 43 1.98 3.56 3.36
CA GLN A 43 1.38 4.75 2.76
C GLN A 43 2.38 5.59 1.98
N ARG A 44 3.61 5.76 2.51
CA ARG A 44 4.68 6.47 1.81
C ARG A 44 5.08 5.75 0.54
N GLU A 45 5.20 4.43 0.59
CA GLU A 45 5.54 3.59 -0.56
C GLU A 45 4.46 3.64 -1.64
N THR A 46 3.20 3.45 -1.23
CA THR A 46 2.04 3.52 -2.15
C THR A 46 1.97 4.88 -2.84
N LYS A 47 2.23 5.96 -2.09
CA LYS A 47 2.25 7.32 -2.64
C LYS A 47 3.41 7.53 -3.61
N ALA A 48 4.61 7.05 -3.27
CA ALA A 48 5.78 7.13 -4.15
C ALA A 48 5.55 6.36 -5.46
N ARG A 49 5.05 5.12 -5.37
CA ARG A 49 4.71 4.28 -6.54
C ARG A 49 3.66 4.94 -7.43
N THR A 50 2.59 5.46 -6.85
CA THR A 50 1.52 6.14 -7.60
C THR A 50 2.05 7.38 -8.33
N LEU A 51 2.85 8.22 -7.67
CA LEU A 51 3.44 9.41 -8.29
C LEU A 51 4.38 9.06 -9.44
N LEU A 52 5.21 8.01 -9.28
CA LEU A 52 6.10 7.53 -10.34
C LEU A 52 5.31 7.01 -11.54
N LEU A 53 4.28 6.19 -11.31
CA LEU A 53 3.43 5.67 -12.40
C LEU A 53 2.68 6.78 -13.12
N GLN A 54 2.15 7.79 -12.41
CA GLN A 54 1.50 8.95 -13.02
C GLN A 54 2.44 9.85 -13.82
N SER A 55 3.75 9.75 -13.58
CA SER A 55 4.75 10.49 -14.36
C SER A 55 5.07 9.81 -15.70
N LEU A 56 4.60 8.59 -15.92
CA LEU A 56 4.79 7.83 -17.15
C LEU A 56 3.61 8.04 -18.12
N PRO A 57 3.84 7.97 -19.44
CA PRO A 57 2.75 7.92 -20.41
C PRO A 57 1.90 6.66 -20.21
N GLU A 58 0.58 6.77 -20.37
CA GLU A 58 -0.40 5.71 -20.10
C GLU A 58 -0.06 4.38 -20.82
N ASP A 59 0.43 4.48 -22.07
CA ASP A 59 0.81 3.33 -22.91
C ASP A 59 1.95 2.49 -22.32
N HIS A 60 2.76 3.08 -21.43
CA HIS A 60 3.89 2.42 -20.78
C HIS A 60 3.59 1.98 -19.35
N MET A 61 2.48 2.42 -18.73
CA MET A 61 2.14 2.03 -17.36
C MET A 61 1.98 0.51 -17.21
N VAL A 62 1.45 -0.14 -18.26
CA VAL A 62 1.23 -1.60 -18.34
C VAL A 62 2.53 -2.37 -18.09
N ASP A 63 3.65 -1.82 -18.54
CA ASP A 63 4.97 -2.43 -18.44
C ASP A 63 5.49 -2.47 -17.00
N PHE A 64 4.98 -1.64 -16.08
CA PHE A 64 5.47 -1.54 -14.69
C PHE A 64 4.55 -2.17 -13.64
N HIS A 65 3.41 -2.77 -14.03
CA HIS A 65 2.48 -3.38 -13.06
C HIS A 65 3.05 -4.58 -12.30
N HIS A 66 4.08 -5.23 -12.85
CA HIS A 66 4.76 -6.37 -12.23
C HIS A 66 5.82 -5.96 -11.19
N LEU A 67 6.08 -4.66 -11.05
CA LEU A 67 7.01 -4.13 -10.05
C LEU A 67 6.22 -3.70 -8.81
N ASP A 68 6.60 -4.32 -7.69
CA ASP A 68 5.93 -4.14 -6.41
C ASP A 68 6.44 -2.87 -5.69
N ASP A 69 7.69 -2.48 -5.94
CA ASP A 69 8.37 -1.39 -5.23
C ASP A 69 8.67 -0.16 -6.11
N ALA A 70 8.51 1.03 -5.54
CA ALA A 70 8.81 2.31 -6.17
C ALA A 70 10.29 2.42 -6.61
N ARG A 71 11.20 1.78 -5.86
CA ARG A 71 12.63 1.73 -6.20
C ARG A 71 12.87 0.97 -7.51
N GLU A 72 12.17 -0.14 -7.73
CA GLU A 72 12.33 -0.93 -8.95
C GLU A 72 11.77 -0.19 -10.16
N ILE A 73 10.60 0.44 -10.00
CA ILE A 73 10.00 1.32 -11.03
C ILE A 73 10.97 2.44 -11.38
N TRP A 74 11.55 3.11 -10.39
CA TRP A 74 12.53 4.17 -10.63
C TRP A 74 13.76 3.67 -11.40
N LEU A 75 14.30 2.50 -11.04
CA LEU A 75 15.45 1.91 -11.74
C LEU A 75 15.12 1.56 -13.19
N ALA A 76 13.93 1.03 -13.44
CA ALA A 76 13.45 0.69 -14.78
C ALA A 76 13.20 1.93 -15.64
N VAL A 77 12.71 3.03 -15.06
CA VAL A 77 12.52 4.32 -15.76
C VAL A 77 13.85 5.02 -16.08
N LYS A 78 14.89 4.75 -15.29
CA LYS A 78 16.22 5.36 -15.44
C LYS A 78 17.09 4.69 -16.52
N ALA A 79 16.74 3.48 -16.95
CA ALA A 79 17.45 2.72 -17.97
C ALA A 79 17.16 3.26 -19.38
#